data_AF-A0A1D2UI49-F1
#
_entry.id   AF-A0A1D2UI49-F1
#
_cell.length_a   1.000
_cell.length_b   1.000
_cell.length_c   1.000
_cell.angle_alpha   90.00
_cell.angle_beta   90.00
_cell.angle_gamma   90.00
#
_symmetry.space_group_name_H-M   'P 1'
#
loop_
_entity.id
_entity.type
_entity.pdbx_description
1 polymer ?
#
loop_
_entity_poly.entity_id
_entity_poly.type
_entity_poly.pdbx_seq_one_letter_code
_entity_poly.pdbx_strand_id
1 'polypeptide(L)'
;MEPSVLGEDGRVEQGRKLATICYALYAVSCLIGVAAVAAIIINYLKRDDYAGTWVASHFEWQIKTFWYALAGAVVGWLLMIILVGFLVLLLVWVWVIYRVVKGWLALYEGKPVDATKLL
;
A
#
# COMPACT_ATOMS: atom_id res chain seq x y z
N MET A 1 1.91 15.16 -17.11
CA MET A 1 1.81 14.45 -18.41
C MET A 1 0.76 13.38 -18.25
N GLU A 2 -0.28 13.42 -19.07
CA GLU A 2 -1.38 12.45 -19.08
C GLU A 2 -0.84 11.03 -19.41
N PRO A 3 -1.09 10.01 -18.58
CA PRO A 3 -0.66 8.64 -18.86
C PRO A 3 -1.23 8.08 -20.16
N SER A 4 -2.41 8.55 -20.59
CA SER A 4 -3.09 8.17 -21.83
C SER A 4 -2.33 8.51 -23.11
N VAL A 5 -1.34 9.43 -23.04
CA VAL A 5 -0.51 9.86 -24.18
C VAL A 5 0.75 9.02 -24.32
N LEU A 6 1.12 8.25 -23.28
CA LEU A 6 2.27 7.35 -23.31
C LEU A 6 1.90 6.03 -23.98
N GLY A 7 2.83 5.44 -24.73
CA GLY A 7 2.75 4.03 -25.08
C GLY A 7 2.67 3.15 -23.82
N GLU A 8 2.24 1.91 -23.97
CA GLU A 8 2.01 0.99 -22.85
C GLU A 8 3.23 0.86 -21.92
N ASP A 9 4.43 0.75 -22.48
CA ASP A 9 5.69 0.69 -21.72
C ASP A 9 5.91 1.93 -20.84
N GLY A 10 5.62 3.12 -21.38
CA GLY A 10 5.73 4.38 -20.65
C GLY A 10 4.70 4.50 -19.52
N ARG A 11 3.47 4.01 -19.75
CA ARG A 11 2.43 3.91 -18.71
C ARG A 11 2.87 3.01 -17.57
N VAL A 12 3.40 1.83 -17.88
CA VAL A 12 3.91 0.87 -16.89
C VAL A 12 5.09 1.46 -16.10
N GLU A 13 6.05 2.11 -16.77
CA GLU A 13 7.20 2.70 -16.09
C GLU A 13 6.78 3.83 -15.12
N GLN A 14 5.88 4.71 -15.55
CA GLN A 14 5.37 5.78 -14.72
C GLN A 14 4.58 5.24 -13.52
N GLY A 15 3.71 4.26 -13.76
CA GLY A 15 2.98 3.56 -12.69
C GLY A 15 3.93 2.94 -11.69
N ARG A 16 5.01 2.29 -12.15
CA ARG A 16 6.02 1.67 -11.28
C ARG A 16 6.72 2.70 -10.40
N LYS A 17 7.08 3.87 -10.95
CA LYS A 17 7.67 4.98 -10.18
C LYS A 17 6.69 5.48 -9.10
N LEU A 18 5.43 5.70 -9.45
CA LEU A 18 4.40 6.16 -8.50
C LEU A 18 4.11 5.13 -7.40
N ALA A 19 3.93 3.86 -7.76
CA ALA A 19 3.74 2.78 -6.80
C ALA A 19 4.94 2.65 -5.85
N THR A 20 6.17 2.86 -6.35
CA THR A 20 7.40 2.89 -5.52
C THR A 20 7.36 4.05 -4.52
N ILE A 21 6.99 5.26 -4.95
CA ILE A 21 6.82 6.42 -4.06
C ILE A 21 5.78 6.11 -2.98
N CYS A 22 4.67 5.49 -3.35
CA CYS A 22 3.62 5.12 -2.38
C CYS A 22 4.14 4.09 -1.36
N TYR A 23 4.92 3.09 -1.77
CA TYR A 23 5.56 2.17 -0.82
C TYR A 23 6.54 2.88 0.11
N ALA A 24 7.33 3.83 -0.41
CA ALA A 24 8.23 4.65 0.41
C ALA A 24 7.45 5.48 1.45
N LEU A 25 6.34 6.11 1.06
CA LEU A 25 5.47 6.85 1.96
C LEU A 25 4.86 5.94 3.04
N TYR A 26 4.42 4.73 2.71
CA TYR A 26 3.98 3.76 3.71
C TYR A 26 5.10 3.31 4.65
N ALA A 27 6.32 3.09 4.14
CA ALA A 27 7.46 2.77 4.98
C ALA A 27 7.76 3.90 5.99
N VAL A 28 7.78 5.15 5.53
CA VAL A 28 7.93 6.34 6.39
C VAL A 28 6.77 6.45 7.39
N SER A 29 5.54 6.10 6.99
CA SER A 29 4.38 6.12 7.87
C SER A 29 4.48 5.17 9.05
N CYS A 30 5.32 4.13 8.98
CA CYS A 30 5.58 3.25 10.12
C CYS A 30 6.25 3.98 11.29
N LEU A 31 6.84 5.16 11.04
CA LEU A 31 7.50 6.01 12.04
C LEU A 31 6.61 7.19 12.47
N ILE A 32 5.90 7.82 11.53
CA ILE A 32 5.18 9.10 11.77
C ILE A 32 3.67 9.05 11.49
N GLY A 33 3.13 7.95 11.00
CA GLY A 33 1.69 7.73 10.72
C GLY A 33 1.12 8.53 9.55
N VAL A 34 1.26 9.86 9.57
CA VAL A 34 0.59 10.79 8.64
C VAL A 34 0.96 10.59 7.17
N ALA A 35 2.18 10.09 6.89
CA ALA A 35 2.62 9.82 5.52
C ALA A 35 1.74 8.79 4.79
N ALA A 36 1.04 7.91 5.51
CA ALA A 36 0.10 6.95 4.92
C ALA A 36 -1.09 7.63 4.23
N VAL A 37 -1.48 8.83 4.69
CA VAL A 37 -2.59 9.61 4.12
C VAL A 37 -2.23 10.12 2.72
N ALA A 38 -1.01 10.60 2.53
CA ALA A 38 -0.53 10.99 1.21
C ALA A 38 -0.51 9.80 0.24
N ALA A 39 -0.01 8.64 0.69
CA ALA A 39 0.04 7.43 -0.12
C ALA A 39 -1.36 6.95 -0.56
N ILE A 40 -2.33 6.89 0.36
CA ILE A 40 -3.69 6.41 0.03
C ILE A 40 -4.41 7.35 -0.94
N ILE A 41 -4.21 8.67 -0.82
CA ILE A 41 -4.74 9.66 -1.76
C ILE A 41 -4.17 9.41 -3.16
N ILE A 42 -2.84 9.29 -3.29
CA ILE A 42 -2.20 9.01 -4.58
C ILE A 42 -2.75 7.73 -5.17
N ASN A 43 -2.91 6.68 -4.36
CA ASN A 43 -3.42 5.40 -4.85
C ASN A 43 -4.81 5.51 -5.46
N TYR A 44 -5.74 6.17 -4.77
CA TYR A 44 -7.09 6.36 -5.30
C TYR A 44 -7.12 7.25 -6.54
N LEU A 45 -6.32 8.32 -6.57
CA LEU A 45 -6.26 9.22 -7.73
C LEU A 45 -5.62 8.57 -8.96
N LYS A 46 -4.77 7.55 -8.78
CA LYS A 46 -3.94 6.99 -9.85
C LYS A 46 -4.22 5.55 -10.22
N ARG A 47 -4.96 4.79 -9.42
CA ARG A 47 -5.26 3.38 -9.73
C ARG A 47 -5.90 3.17 -11.11
N ASP A 48 -6.83 4.04 -11.50
CA ASP A 48 -7.65 3.87 -12.71
C ASP A 48 -6.83 4.19 -13.97
N ASP A 49 -5.86 5.11 -13.88
CA ASP A 49 -4.92 5.47 -14.95
C ASP A 49 -4.09 4.26 -15.43
N TYR A 50 -3.85 3.30 -14.54
CA TYR A 50 -3.00 2.12 -14.78
C TYR A 50 -3.80 0.83 -14.91
N ALA A 51 -5.14 0.89 -14.98
CA ALA A 51 -5.99 -0.27 -15.20
C ALA A 51 -5.57 -1.06 -16.46
N GLY A 52 -5.68 -2.39 -16.38
CA GLY A 52 -5.21 -3.31 -17.43
C GLY A 52 -3.71 -3.64 -17.37
N THR A 53 -2.91 -2.93 -16.55
CA THR A 53 -1.50 -3.26 -16.34
C THR A 53 -1.29 -4.12 -15.08
N TRP A 54 -0.16 -4.81 -15.00
CA TRP A 54 0.23 -5.52 -13.78
C TRP A 54 0.48 -4.56 -12.60
N VAL A 55 0.85 -3.31 -12.87
CA VAL A 55 1.14 -2.30 -11.83
C VAL A 55 -0.13 -1.89 -11.06
N ALA A 56 -1.30 -1.94 -11.70
CA ALA A 56 -2.59 -1.68 -11.03
C ALA A 56 -2.78 -2.55 -9.78
N SER A 57 -2.24 -3.79 -9.80
CA SER A 57 -2.30 -4.69 -8.64
C SER A 57 -1.61 -4.11 -7.40
N HIS A 58 -0.56 -3.29 -7.56
CA HIS A 58 0.15 -2.68 -6.44
C HIS A 58 -0.64 -1.53 -5.81
N PHE A 59 -1.34 -0.73 -6.61
CA PHE A 59 -2.22 0.32 -6.10
C PHE A 59 -3.35 -0.29 -5.25
N GLU A 60 -3.98 -1.35 -5.76
CA GLU A 60 -5.01 -2.09 -5.03
C GLU A 60 -4.46 -2.77 -3.76
N TRP A 61 -3.26 -3.35 -3.84
CA TRP A 61 -2.57 -3.92 -2.68
C TRP A 61 -2.30 -2.88 -1.59
N GLN A 62 -1.84 -1.70 -1.97
CA GLN A 62 -1.56 -0.60 -1.07
C GLN A 62 -2.83 -0.02 -0.44
N ILE A 63 -3.90 0.16 -1.23
CA ILE A 63 -5.23 0.57 -0.74
C ILE A 63 -5.73 -0.40 0.32
N LYS A 64 -5.72 -1.70 0.02
CA LYS A 64 -6.12 -2.74 0.97
C LYS A 64 -5.28 -2.71 2.24
N THR A 65 -3.96 -2.58 2.10
CA THR A 65 -3.04 -2.50 3.26
C THR A 65 -3.40 -1.35 4.18
N PHE A 66 -3.71 -0.17 3.63
CA PHE A 66 -4.15 0.98 4.44
C PHE A 66 -5.42 0.67 5.23
N TRP A 67 -6.46 0.14 4.58
CA TRP A 67 -7.73 -0.08 5.25
C TRP A 67 -7.69 -1.18 6.30
N TYR A 68 -6.95 -2.26 6.05
CA TYR A 68 -6.72 -3.30 7.07
C TYR A 68 -5.87 -2.77 8.23
N ALA A 69 -4.84 -1.97 7.95
CA ALA A 69 -4.04 -1.34 8.99
C ALA A 69 -4.88 -0.38 9.84
N LEU A 70 -5.72 0.45 9.20
CA LEU A 70 -6.59 1.38 9.90
C LEU A 70 -7.63 0.66 10.75
N ALA A 71 -8.29 -0.36 10.21
CA ALA A 71 -9.25 -1.18 10.94
C ALA A 71 -8.57 -1.89 12.13
N GLY A 72 -7.41 -2.52 11.91
CA GLY A 72 -6.63 -3.16 12.96
C GLY A 72 -6.15 -2.17 14.03
N ALA A 73 -5.75 -0.95 13.64
CA ALA A 73 -5.36 0.10 14.56
C ALA A 73 -6.54 0.58 15.42
N VAL A 74 -7.72 0.76 14.83
CA VAL A 74 -8.94 1.12 15.57
C VAL A 74 -9.31 0.00 16.56
N VAL A 75 -9.31 -1.25 16.13
CA VAL A 75 -9.58 -2.40 17.01
C VAL A 75 -8.55 -2.49 18.13
N GLY A 76 -7.26 -2.39 17.80
CA GLY A 76 -6.18 -2.40 18.78
C GLY A 76 -6.33 -1.25 19.79
N TRP A 77 -6.67 -0.05 19.34
CA TRP A 77 -6.90 1.10 20.20
C TRP A 77 -8.09 0.91 21.15
N LEU A 78 -9.22 0.35 20.68
CA LEU A 78 -10.37 0.03 21.54
C LEU A 78 -10.02 -1.03 22.59
N LEU A 79 -9.20 -2.03 22.23
CA LEU A 79 -8.77 -3.10 23.15
C LEU A 79 -7.72 -2.65 24.17
N MET A 80 -7.23 -1.41 24.10
CA MET A 80 -6.32 -0.84 25.10
C MET A 80 -6.96 -0.77 26.49
N ILE A 81 -8.31 -0.67 26.56
CA ILE A 81 -9.08 -0.62 27.81
C ILE A 81 -8.79 -1.85 28.69
N ILE A 82 -8.53 -3.01 28.07
CA ILE A 82 -8.21 -4.28 28.75
C ILE A 82 -6.73 -4.68 28.60
N LEU A 83 -5.86 -3.73 28.23
CA LEU A 83 -4.40 -3.90 28.03
C LEU A 83 -3.96 -4.87 26.90
N VAL A 84 -4.89 -5.58 26.25
CA VAL A 84 -4.58 -6.47 25.11
C VAL A 84 -4.30 -5.67 23.82
N GLY A 85 -4.79 -4.43 23.74
CA GLY A 85 -4.63 -3.56 22.57
C GLY A 85 -3.19 -3.39 22.08
N PHE A 86 -2.21 -3.34 22.99
CA PHE A 86 -0.79 -3.22 22.63
C PHE A 86 -0.29 -4.37 21.76
N LEU A 87 -0.71 -5.60 22.05
CA LEU A 87 -0.32 -6.78 21.25
C LEU A 87 -0.96 -6.71 19.86
N VAL A 88 -2.23 -6.31 19.79
CA VAL A 88 -2.94 -6.15 18.51
C VAL A 88 -2.27 -5.08 17.66
N LEU A 89 -1.95 -3.91 18.23
CA LEU A 89 -1.26 -2.84 17.54
C LEU A 89 0.13 -3.26 17.04
N LEU A 90 0.90 -4.01 17.85
CA LEU A 90 2.20 -4.56 17.45
C LEU A 90 2.06 -5.54 16.29
N LEU A 91 1.08 -6.45 16.33
CA LEU A 91 0.81 -7.41 15.25
C LEU A 91 0.43 -6.69 13.95
N VAL A 92 -0.45 -5.69 14.03
CA VAL A 92 -0.83 -4.86 12.88
C VAL A 92 0.39 -4.14 12.31
N TRP A 93 1.24 -3.57 13.16
CA TRP A 93 2.45 -2.86 12.73
C TRP A 93 3.44 -3.78 12.00
N VAL A 94 3.74 -4.96 12.56
CA VAL A 94 4.57 -5.98 11.90
C VAL A 94 3.95 -6.44 10.58
N TRP A 95 2.63 -6.65 10.56
CA TRP A 95 1.90 -7.05 9.36
C TRP A 95 1.98 -5.99 8.25
N VAL A 96 1.89 -4.69 8.59
CA VAL A 96 2.07 -3.59 7.63
C VAL A 96 3.47 -3.60 7.03
N ILE A 97 4.51 -3.75 7.86
CA ILE A 97 5.90 -3.82 7.38
C ILE A 97 6.05 -4.98 6.39
N TYR A 98 5.58 -6.17 6.74
CA TYR A 98 5.59 -7.33 5.86
C TYR A 98 4.89 -7.03 4.52
N ARG A 99 3.68 -6.46 4.55
CA ARG A 99 2.90 -6.13 3.35
C ARG A 99 3.61 -5.11 2.45
N VAL A 100 4.24 -4.10 3.03
CA VAL A 100 5.00 -3.07 2.31
C VAL A 100 6.23 -3.70 1.65
N VAL A 101 7.04 -4.45 2.41
CA VAL A 101 8.26 -5.10 1.88
C VAL A 101 7.90 -6.08 0.76
N LYS A 102 6.90 -6.94 0.97
CA LYS A 102 6.46 -7.92 -0.03
C LYS A 102 5.97 -7.26 -1.33
N GLY A 103 5.12 -6.25 -1.20
CA GLY A 103 4.58 -5.53 -2.35
C GLY A 103 5.66 -4.76 -3.11
N TRP A 104 6.62 -4.17 -2.40
CA TRP A 104 7.76 -3.47 -2.99
C TRP A 104 8.70 -4.42 -3.72
N LEU A 105 9.05 -5.56 -3.13
CA LEU A 105 9.89 -6.57 -3.79
C LEU A 105 9.26 -7.08 -5.09
N ALA A 106 7.96 -7.40 -5.07
CA ALA A 106 7.26 -7.80 -6.29
C ALA A 106 7.28 -6.70 -7.37
N LEU A 107 7.12 -5.43 -6.97
CA LEU A 107 7.19 -4.28 -7.87
C LEU A 107 8.58 -4.12 -8.50
N TYR A 108 9.62 -4.34 -7.70
CA TYR A 108 11.02 -4.29 -8.14
C TYR A 108 11.33 -5.42 -9.14
N GLU A 109 10.77 -6.60 -8.92
CA GLU A 109 10.89 -7.77 -9.81
C GLU A 109 10.03 -7.69 -11.08
N GLY A 110 9.20 -6.65 -11.23
CA GLY A 110 8.31 -6.52 -12.39
C GLY A 110 7.14 -7.51 -12.39
N LYS A 111 6.70 -7.96 -11.20
CA LYS A 111 5.65 -8.97 -11.04
C LYS A 111 4.41 -8.37 -10.39
N PRO A 112 3.19 -8.79 -10.78
CA PRO A 112 1.98 -8.41 -10.08
C PRO A 112 1.97 -8.94 -8.65
N VAL A 113 1.20 -8.27 -7.77
CA VAL A 113 0.97 -8.72 -6.41
C VAL A 113 -0.49 -9.16 -6.23
N ASP A 114 -0.70 -10.40 -5.76
CA ASP A 114 -2.05 -10.91 -5.51
C ASP A 114 -2.46 -10.63 -4.07
N ALA A 115 -3.45 -9.76 -3.90
CA ALA A 115 -4.03 -9.39 -2.62
C ALA A 115 -4.85 -10.50 -1.96
N THR A 116 -5.34 -11.48 -2.71
CA THR A 116 -6.34 -12.46 -2.26
C THR A 116 -5.72 -13.61 -1.48
N LYS A 117 -4.44 -13.93 -1.73
CA LYS A 117 -3.74 -15.04 -1.07
C LYS A 117 -3.20 -14.71 0.33
N LEU A 118 -3.38 -13.48 0.79
CA LEU A 118 -2.58 -12.88 1.87
C LEU A 118 -3.42 -12.04 2.83
N LEU A 119 -4.73 -12.29 2.83
CA LEU A 119 -5.71 -11.83 3.81
C LEU A 119 -6.16 -13.03 4.65
#